data_AF-R0K4V3-F1
#
_entry.id   AF-R0K4V3-F1
#
_cell.length_a   1.000
_cell.length_b   1.000
_cell.length_c   1.000
_cell.angle_alpha   90.00
_cell.angle_beta   90.00
_cell.angle_gamma   90.00
#
_symmetry.space_group_name_H-M   'P 1'
#
loop_
_entity.id
_entity.type
_entity.pdbx_description
1 polymer ?
#
loop_
_entity_poly.entity_id
_entity_poly.type
_entity_poly.pdbx_seq_one_letter_code
_entity_poly.pdbx_strand_id
1 'polypeptide(L)'
;MAGPTSPSLALAVLVLLPFDILTWILRFHVRISRKAWGPDDWSMSVAIPLFTISTIGMLGIAFTGGGKRDAELSPSDRETAMFASFFPSGFPTASLTD
;
A
#
# COMPACT_ATOMS: atom_id res chain seq x y z
N MET A 1 -15.07 5.83 -11.84
CA MET A 1 -14.27 5.03 -10.89
C MET A 1 -15.00 5.07 -9.56
N ALA A 2 -15.39 3.93 -9.00
CA ALA A 2 -15.95 3.89 -7.65
C ALA A 2 -14.89 4.36 -6.64
N GLY A 3 -15.30 5.10 -5.60
CA GLY A 3 -14.40 5.57 -4.55
C GLY A 3 -13.88 4.42 -3.67
N PRO A 4 -12.85 4.64 -2.85
CA PRO A 4 -12.33 3.63 -1.94
C PRO A 4 -13.39 3.22 -0.91
N THR A 5 -13.60 1.92 -0.75
CA THR A 5 -14.52 1.32 0.24
C THR A 5 -14.13 1.72 1.67
N SER A 6 -12.83 1.86 1.95
CA SER A 6 -12.27 2.44 3.19
C SER A 6 -11.50 3.75 2.91
N PRO A 7 -12.16 4.92 2.99
CA PRO A 7 -11.52 6.20 2.70
C PRO A 7 -10.46 6.59 3.73
N SER A 8 -10.62 6.20 4.99
CA SER A 8 -9.64 6.50 6.06
C SER A 8 -8.32 5.77 5.85
N LEU A 9 -8.36 4.51 5.40
CA LEU A 9 -7.16 3.75 5.08
C LEU A 9 -6.46 4.31 3.84
N ALA A 10 -7.22 4.61 2.78
CA ALA A 10 -6.68 5.22 1.57
C ALA A 10 -6.01 6.57 1.86
N LEU A 11 -6.65 7.42 2.68
CA LEU A 11 -6.08 8.71 3.08
C LEU A 11 -4.81 8.54 3.92
N ALA A 12 -4.77 7.61 4.86
CA ALA A 12 -3.57 7.36 5.67
C ALA A 12 -2.36 7.01 4.79
N VAL A 13 -2.55 6.14 3.79
CA VAL A 13 -1.48 5.78 2.86
C VAL A 13 -1.08 6.96 1.98
N LEU A 14 -2.04 7.67 1.39
CA LEU A 14 -1.76 8.78 0.47
C LEU A 14 -1.13 10.01 1.14
N VAL A 15 -1.50 10.29 2.40
CA VAL A 15 -0.92 11.41 3.16
C VAL A 15 0.52 11.12 3.54
N LEU A 16 0.87 9.87 3.89
CA LEU A 16 2.23 9.50 4.31
C LEU A 16 3.19 9.35 3.11
N LEU A 17 2.68 8.89 1.96
CA LEU A 17 3.48 8.65 0.76
C LEU A 17 4.39 9.82 0.32
N PRO A 18 3.93 11.08 0.23
CA PRO A 18 4.80 12.19 -0.18
C PRO A 18 5.93 12.45 0.83
N PHE A 19 5.67 12.29 2.13
CA PHE A 19 6.73 12.45 3.15
C PHE A 19 7.77 11.35 3.05
N ASP A 20 7.34 10.11 2.81
CA ASP A 20 8.25 8.99 2.58
C ASP A 20 9.15 9.26 1.36
N ILE A 21 8.59 9.61 0.21
CA ILE A 21 9.34 9.93 -1.01
C ILE A 21 10.36 11.06 -0.77
N LEU A 22 9.94 12.14 -0.11
CA LEU A 22 10.82 13.28 0.18
C LEU A 22 12.00 12.88 1.07
N THR A 23 11.74 12.14 2.15
CA THR A 23 12.81 11.69 3.06
C THR A 23 13.75 10.69 2.38
N TRP A 24 13.23 9.84 1.50
CA TRP A 24 14.00 8.92 0.67
C TRP A 24 14.97 9.63 -0.27
N ILE A 25 14.47 10.62 -1.02
CA ILE A 25 15.28 11.42 -1.94
C ILE A 25 16.39 12.15 -1.18
N LEU A 26 16.05 12.78 -0.06
CA LEU A 26 17.01 13.50 0.77
C LEU A 26 18.09 12.55 1.31
N ARG A 27 17.70 11.35 1.75
CA ARG A 27 18.63 10.33 2.24
C ARG A 27 19.65 9.95 1.16
N PHE A 28 19.20 9.61 -0.04
CA PHE A 28 20.09 9.30 -1.14
C PHE A 28 20.98 10.49 -1.52
N HIS A 29 20.41 11.70 -1.57
CA HIS A 29 21.15 12.89 -1.92
C HIS A 29 22.32 13.14 -0.96
N VAL A 30 22.12 13.07 0.36
CA VAL A 30 23.18 13.26 1.34
C VAL A 30 24.26 12.18 1.24
N ARG A 31 23.86 10.91 1.07
CA ARG A 31 24.78 9.77 1.00
C ARG A 31 25.65 9.79 -0.25
N ILE A 32 25.04 10.09 -1.41
CA ILE A 32 25.76 10.23 -2.68
C ILE A 32 26.69 11.46 -2.63
N SER A 33 26.20 12.60 -2.15
CA SER A 33 27.00 13.83 -2.08
C SER A 33 28.22 13.71 -1.17
N ARG A 34 28.14 12.90 -0.10
CA ARG A 34 29.26 12.63 0.81
C ARG A 34 30.15 11.46 0.38
N LYS A 35 29.86 10.80 -0.75
CA LYS A 35 30.56 9.59 -1.24
C LYS A 35 30.65 8.48 -0.19
N ALA A 36 29.67 8.40 0.71
CA ALA A 36 29.66 7.48 1.85
C ALA A 36 28.70 6.31 1.62
N TRP A 37 28.64 5.82 0.37
CA TRP A 37 27.76 4.71 0.00
C TRP A 37 28.33 3.39 0.48
N GLY A 38 27.59 2.72 1.37
CA GLY A 38 28.02 1.49 2.00
C GLY A 38 27.05 0.32 1.82
N PRO A 39 27.35 -0.83 2.43
CA PRO A 39 26.47 -1.99 2.45
C PRO A 39 25.06 -1.71 3.04
N ASP A 40 24.97 -0.81 4.02
CA ASP A 40 23.69 -0.34 4.59
C ASP A 40 22.80 0.31 3.52
N ASP A 41 23.37 1.15 2.66
CA ASP A 41 22.64 1.83 1.59
C ASP A 41 22.13 0.84 0.50
N TRP A 42 22.85 -0.26 0.28
CA TRP A 42 22.39 -1.36 -0.58
C TRP A 42 21.20 -2.11 0.03
N SER A 43 21.26 -2.43 1.33
CA SER A 43 20.13 -3.09 2.02
C SER A 43 18.87 -2.21 1.98
N MET A 44 19.04 -0.90 2.15
CA MET A 44 18.00 0.09 1.99
C MET A 44 17.43 0.12 0.57
N SER A 45 18.29 0.06 -0.46
CA SER A 45 17.85 0.04 -1.86
C SER A 45 16.96 -1.17 -2.17
N VAL A 46 17.21 -2.31 -1.53
CA VAL A 46 16.36 -3.52 -1.62
C VAL A 46 15.06 -3.37 -0.82
N ALA A 47 15.06 -2.60 0.28
CA ALA A 47 13.85 -2.34 1.05
C ALA A 47 12.82 -1.48 0.29
N ILE A 48 13.24 -0.59 -0.62
CA ILE A 48 12.35 0.27 -1.43
C ILE A 48 11.29 -0.52 -2.20
N PRO A 49 11.64 -1.49 -3.06
CA PRO A 49 10.64 -2.22 -3.82
C PRO A 49 9.69 -2.99 -2.92
N LEU A 50 10.17 -3.54 -1.79
CA LEU A 50 9.32 -4.24 -0.82
C LEU A 50 8.30 -3.29 -0.17
N PHE A 51 8.75 -2.09 0.22
CA PHE A 51 7.87 -1.06 0.77
C PHE A 51 6.86 -0.57 -0.27
N THR A 52 7.28 -0.43 -1.53
CA THR A 52 6.42 0.01 -2.63
C THR A 52 5.32 -1.02 -2.92
N ILE A 53 5.68 -2.31 -3.00
CA ILE A 53 4.73 -3.41 -3.15
C ILE A 53 3.73 -3.42 -1.98
N SER A 54 4.23 -3.24 -0.75
CA SER A 54 3.38 -3.19 0.45
C SER A 54 2.40 -2.01 0.40
N THR A 55 2.85 -0.84 -0.05
CA THR A 55 2.02 0.36 -0.20
C THR A 55 0.92 0.17 -1.24
N ILE A 56 1.24 -0.43 -2.38
CA ILE A 56 0.26 -0.78 -3.42
C ILE A 56 -0.74 -1.81 -2.90
N GLY A 57 -0.27 -2.81 -2.14
CA GLY A 57 -1.13 -3.79 -1.48
C GLY A 57 -2.12 -3.14 -0.52
N MET A 58 -1.66 -2.22 0.33
CA MET A 58 -2.51 -1.48 1.27
C MET A 58 -3.55 -0.61 0.55
N LEU A 59 -3.18 0.00 -0.57
CA LEU A 59 -4.14 0.72 -1.42
C LEU A 59 -5.18 -0.25 -1.99
N GLY A 60 -4.78 -1.41 -2.51
CA GLY A 60 -5.71 -2.45 -2.99
C GLY A 60 -6.69 -2.90 -1.91
N ILE A 61 -6.19 -3.15 -0.70
CA ILE A 61 -7.01 -3.52 0.48
C ILE A 61 -8.02 -2.42 0.83
N ALA A 62 -7.68 -1.15 0.67
CA ALA A 62 -8.61 -0.04 0.91
C ALA A 62 -9.82 -0.05 -0.05
N PHE A 63 -9.68 -0.63 -1.25
CA PHE A 63 -10.79 -0.78 -2.20
C PHE A 63 -11.63 -2.04 -1.96
N THR A 64 -11.11 -3.06 -1.29
CA THR A 64 -11.84 -4.32 -1.01
C THR A 64 -12.60 -4.31 0.32
N GLY A 65 -12.53 -3.22 1.08
CA GLY A 65 -13.21 -3.08 2.38
C GLY A 65 -12.32 -3.39 3.58
N GLY A 66 -11.07 -3.78 3.36
CA GLY A 66 -10.10 -3.91 4.44
C GLY A 66 -9.85 -2.57 5.14
N GLY A 67 -9.81 -2.61 6.47
CA GLY A 67 -9.64 -1.42 7.31
C GLY A 67 -10.94 -0.73 7.75
N LYS A 68 -12.13 -1.20 7.34
CA LYS A 68 -13.40 -0.83 7.98
C LYS A 68 -13.63 -1.68 9.23
N ARG A 69 -14.48 -1.21 10.14
CA ARG A 69 -14.90 -2.01 11.30
C ARG A 69 -15.78 -3.18 10.84
N ASP A 70 -15.65 -4.32 11.51
CA ASP A 70 -16.46 -5.52 11.27
C ASP A 70 -17.97 -5.27 11.24
N ALA A 71 -18.45 -4.31 12.04
CA ALA A 71 -19.87 -3.93 12.11
C ALA A 71 -20.37 -3.15 10.88
N GLU A 72 -19.47 -2.65 10.04
CA GLU A 72 -19.76 -1.84 8.85
C GLU A 72 -19.58 -2.62 7.54
N LEU A 73 -19.24 -3.91 7.64
CA LEU A 73 -18.98 -4.82 6.53
C LEU A 73 -20.13 -5.81 6.38
N SER A 74 -20.64 -5.95 5.16
CA SER A 74 -21.53 -7.08 4.85
C SER A 74 -20.74 -8.40 4.91
N PRO A 75 -21.39 -9.55 5.16
CA PRO A 75 -20.70 -10.84 5.21
C PRO A 75 -19.89 -11.15 3.94
N SER A 76 -20.40 -10.77 2.76
CA SER A 76 -19.71 -10.93 1.47
C SER A 76 -18.50 -10.01 1.28
N ASP A 77 -18.57 -8.79 1.79
CA ASP A 77 -17.44 -7.85 1.73
C ASP A 77 -16.32 -8.27 2.69
N ARG A 78 -16.67 -8.92 3.81
CA ARG A 78 -15.72 -9.43 4.80
C ARG A 78 -14.83 -10.54 4.24
N GLU A 79 -15.39 -11.46 3.45
CA GLU A 79 -14.62 -12.54 2.79
C GLU A 79 -13.67 -11.97 1.74
N THR A 80 -14.15 -11.00 0.95
CA THR A 80 -13.35 -10.32 -0.07
C THR A 80 -12.20 -9.52 0.54
N ALA A 81 -12.45 -8.81 1.66
CA ALA A 81 -11.43 -8.09 2.39
C ALA A 81 -10.33 -9.01 2.92
N MET A 82 -10.68 -10.18 3.48
CA MET A 82 -9.70 -11.16 3.98
C MET A 82 -8.88 -11.78 2.85
N PHE A 83 -9.50 -12.13 1.73
CA PHE A 83 -8.80 -12.72 0.58
C PHE A 83 -7.81 -11.73 -0.07
N ALA A 84 -8.22 -10.46 -0.20
CA ALA A 84 -7.38 -9.40 -0.75
C ALA A 84 -6.15 -9.08 0.12
N SER A 85 -6.25 -9.21 1.44
CA SER A 85 -5.10 -9.07 2.34
C SER A 85 -4.05 -10.19 2.20
N PHE A 86 -4.40 -11.32 1.59
CA PHE A 86 -3.51 -12.48 1.43
C PHE A 86 -2.96 -12.61 0.00
N PHE A 87 -3.67 -12.14 -1.04
CA PHE A 87 -3.23 -12.22 -2.44
C PHE A 87 -3.35 -10.86 -3.18
N PRO A 88 -2.23 -10.15 -3.43
CA PRO A 88 -2.23 -8.89 -4.17
C PRO A 88 -2.69 -8.97 -5.64
N SER A 89 -2.80 -10.17 -6.22
CA SER A 89 -3.09 -10.39 -7.65
C SER A 89 -4.19 -11.41 -7.95
N GLY A 90 -4.93 -11.87 -6.94
CA GLY A 90 -6.07 -12.77 -7.14
C GLY A 90 -7.37 -12.00 -7.37
N PHE A 91 -7.55 -11.42 -8.55
CA PHE A 91 -8.79 -10.71 -8.92
C PHE A 91 -9.71 -11.64 -9.74
N PRO A 92 -10.65 -12.39 -9.14
CA PRO A 92 -11.84 -12.79 -9.88
C PRO A 92 -12.79 -11.58 -9.89
N THR A 93 -12.80 -10.84 -11.00
CA THR A 93 -13.97 -10.08 -11.46
C THR A 93 -15.11 -11.07 -11.67
N ALA A 94 -15.72 -11.58 -10.61
CA ALA A 94 -16.94 -12.36 -10.72
C ALA A 94 -18.13 -11.40 -10.64
N SER A 95 -18.56 -10.97 -11.82
CA SER A 95 -19.95 -10.68 -12.20
C SER A 95 -20.82 -9.87 -11.24
N LEU A 96 -20.99 -8.57 -11.51
CA LEU A 96 -22.26 -7.86 -11.28
C LEU A 96 -22.47 -6.84 -12.42
N THR A 97 -22.69 -7.37 -13.63
CA THR A 97 -23.77 -6.84 -14.45
C THR A 97 -25.06 -7.32 -13.80
N ASP A 98 -25.74 -6.43 -13.09
CA ASP A 98 -27.19 -6.20 -13.08
C ASP A 98 -27.47 -4.98 -12.19
#